data_AF-A0A3D3P0U8-F1
#
_entry.id   AF-A0A3D3P0U8-F1
#
_cell.length_a   1.000
_cell.length_b   1.000
_cell.length_c   1.000
_cell.angle_alpha   90.00
_cell.angle_beta   90.00
_cell.angle_gamma   90.00
#
_symmetry.space_group_name_H-M   'P 1'
#
loop_
_entity.id
_entity.type
_entity.pdbx_description
1 polymer ?
#
loop_
_entity_poly.entity_id
_entity_poly.type
_entity_poly.pdbx_seq_one_letter_code
_entity_poly.pdbx_strand_id
1 'polypeptide(L)'
;FKGSSITNFENVMINDPRDEGGMRFNRGVASFVATAAGVVAKDVRAIGEEDAILINGFATAAGEAAATVRIVSSPERAQSHAKRVRIAPRNLLMDFQPLNTPDRLFRDIHIEARDGTLMMDLGEDRSWVPFFDTAEEVLGGQNTDLPNLP
;
A
#
# COMPACT_ATOMS: atom_id res chain seq x y z
N PHE A 1 8.77 21.82 -17.33
CA PHE A 1 9.73 20.94 -16.62
C PHE A 1 9.31 19.48 -16.80
N LYS A 2 10.27 18.57 -16.98
CA LYS A 2 10.07 17.12 -17.05
C LYS A 2 11.27 16.43 -16.41
N GLY A 3 11.01 15.48 -15.52
CA GLY A 3 12.03 14.66 -14.86
C GLY A 3 11.56 13.22 -14.74
N SER A 4 12.51 12.32 -14.55
CA SER A 4 12.25 10.91 -14.26
C SER A 4 13.24 10.40 -13.23
N SER A 5 12.78 9.52 -12.35
CA SER A 5 13.61 8.83 -11.37
C SER A 5 13.36 7.33 -11.48
N ILE A 6 14.45 6.55 -11.37
CA ILE A 6 14.39 5.11 -11.19
C ILE A 6 15.29 4.79 -10.00
N THR A 7 14.71 4.13 -9.01
CA THR A 7 15.41 3.66 -7.81
C THR A 7 15.27 2.16 -7.74
N ASN A 8 16.40 1.46 -7.62
CA ASN A 8 16.41 0.03 -7.33
C ASN A 8 16.80 -0.16 -5.87
N PHE A 9 16.21 -1.16 -5.23
CA PHE A 9 16.51 -1.51 -3.85
C PHE A 9 16.60 -3.02 -3.71
N GLU A 10 17.47 -3.46 -2.81
CA GLU A 10 17.73 -4.85 -2.51
C GLU A 10 17.66 -5.05 -1.00
N ASN A 11 17.18 -6.22 -0.57
CA ASN A 11 17.10 -6.60 0.84
C ASN A 11 16.39 -5.56 1.73
N VAL A 12 15.20 -5.13 1.33
CA VAL A 12 14.36 -4.23 2.13
C VAL A 12 13.54 -5.04 3.12
N MET A 13 13.51 -4.58 4.37
CA MET A 13 12.63 -5.10 5.40
C MET A 13 11.65 -4.00 5.81
N ILE A 14 10.35 -4.31 5.77
CA ILE A 14 9.30 -3.49 6.35
C ILE A 14 8.89 -4.17 7.65
N ASN A 15 9.28 -3.60 8.78
CA ASN A 15 8.91 -4.11 10.09
C ASN A 15 7.49 -3.64 10.45
N ASP A 16 6.67 -4.52 11.00
CA ASP A 16 5.45 -4.10 11.68
C ASP A 16 5.86 -3.53 13.06
N PRO A 17 5.43 -2.33 13.44
CA PRO A 17 5.76 -1.79 14.76
C PRO A 17 5.05 -2.52 15.91
N ARG A 18 4.05 -3.37 15.64
CA ARG A 18 3.24 -4.05 16.67
C ARG A 18 3.67 -5.47 16.98
N ASP A 19 4.41 -6.11 16.08
CA ASP A 19 5.00 -7.43 16.28
C ASP A 19 6.43 -7.46 15.70
N GLU A 20 7.32 -8.32 16.18
CA GLU A 20 8.66 -8.49 15.55
C GLU A 20 8.57 -9.07 14.11
N GLY A 21 7.37 -9.18 13.54
CA GLY A 21 7.14 -9.62 12.18
C GLY A 21 7.49 -8.55 11.16
N GLY A 22 8.07 -8.98 10.05
CA GLY A 22 8.43 -8.12 8.93
C GLY A 22 7.97 -8.69 7.59
N MET A 23 7.88 -7.81 6.60
CA MET A 23 7.84 -8.19 5.19
C MET A 23 9.24 -8.01 4.62
N ARG A 24 9.85 -9.12 4.20
CA ARG A 24 11.18 -9.11 3.59
C ARG A 24 11.07 -9.12 2.07
N PHE A 25 11.66 -8.13 1.43
CA PHE A 25 11.73 -7.99 -0.01
C PHE A 25 13.18 -8.14 -0.47
N ASN A 26 13.43 -9.13 -1.31
CA ASN A 26 14.78 -9.41 -1.81
C ASN A 26 15.20 -8.41 -2.88
N ARG A 27 14.22 -7.88 -3.64
CA ARG A 27 14.44 -6.92 -4.72
C ARG A 27 13.26 -6.00 -4.90
N GLY A 28 13.50 -4.82 -5.46
CA GLY A 28 12.44 -3.97 -5.96
C GLY A 28 12.93 -2.79 -6.78
N VAL A 29 11.97 -2.10 -7.37
CA VAL A 29 12.18 -0.95 -8.24
C VAL A 29 11.06 0.05 -8.00
N ALA A 30 11.40 1.34 -8.06
CA ALA A 30 10.45 2.43 -8.06
C ALA A 30 10.78 3.39 -9.21
N SER A 31 9.82 3.60 -10.10
CA SER A 31 9.97 4.39 -11.32
C SER A 31 8.91 5.47 -11.37
N PHE A 32 9.35 6.73 -11.40
CA PHE A 32 8.49 7.90 -11.39
C PHE A 32 8.80 8.80 -12.56
N VAL A 33 7.75 9.41 -13.13
CA VAL A 33 7.87 10.51 -14.09
C VAL A 33 7.14 11.72 -13.55
N ALA A 34 7.84 12.84 -13.46
CA ALA A 34 7.32 14.12 -13.02
C ALA A 34 7.27 15.10 -14.19
N THR A 35 6.17 15.82 -14.33
CA THR A 35 5.96 16.89 -15.31
C THR A 35 5.26 18.07 -14.64
N ALA A 36 5.06 19.16 -15.37
CA ALA A 36 4.23 20.26 -14.88
C ALA A 36 2.77 19.84 -14.59
N ALA A 37 2.27 18.78 -15.21
CA ALA A 37 0.91 18.28 -14.98
C ALA A 37 0.79 17.44 -13.70
N GLY A 38 1.90 16.91 -13.19
CA GLY A 38 1.88 15.98 -12.05
C GLY A 38 2.96 14.91 -12.09
N VAL A 39 2.81 13.92 -11.21
CA VAL A 39 3.70 12.77 -11.03
C VAL A 39 2.94 11.48 -11.35
N VAL A 40 3.60 10.57 -12.05
CA VAL A 40 3.11 9.21 -12.35
C VAL A 40 4.09 8.20 -11.78
N ALA A 41 3.60 7.28 -10.95
CA ALA A 41 4.29 6.06 -10.53
C ALA A 41 4.11 5.01 -11.62
N LYS A 42 5.12 4.85 -12.49
CA LYS A 42 5.06 3.96 -13.66
C LYS A 42 5.20 2.49 -13.30
N ASP A 43 6.11 2.19 -12.38
CA ASP A 43 6.38 0.85 -11.88
C ASP A 43 6.99 0.99 -10.50
N VAL A 44 6.23 0.61 -9.47
CA VAL A 44 6.74 0.52 -8.11
C VAL A 44 6.43 -0.88 -7.63
N ARG A 45 7.45 -1.66 -7.32
CA ARG A 45 7.29 -3.02 -6.85
C ARG A 45 8.38 -3.43 -5.90
N ALA A 46 8.00 -4.20 -4.89
CA ALA A 46 8.89 -4.88 -3.96
C ALA A 46 8.54 -6.37 -3.95
N ILE A 47 9.51 -7.24 -4.14
CA ILE A 47 9.30 -8.69 -4.31
C ILE A 47 10.18 -9.45 -3.31
N GLY A 48 9.51 -10.19 -2.43
CA GLY A 48 10.07 -11.16 -1.51
C GLY A 48 9.75 -12.59 -1.92
N GLU A 49 10.10 -13.53 -1.06
CA GLU A 49 9.75 -14.95 -1.21
C GLU A 49 8.26 -15.19 -0.90
N GLU A 50 7.82 -14.61 0.20
CA GLU A 50 6.50 -14.78 0.79
C GLU A 50 5.51 -13.69 0.39
N ASP A 51 5.99 -12.46 0.24
CA ASP A 51 5.17 -11.26 -0.01
C ASP A 51 5.70 -10.48 -1.23
N ALA A 52 4.80 -9.87 -1.98
CA ALA A 52 5.11 -8.89 -3.01
C ALA A 52 4.12 -7.72 -2.94
N ILE A 53 4.62 -6.51 -3.20
CA ILE A 53 3.82 -5.29 -3.29
C ILE A 53 4.03 -4.71 -4.67
N LEU A 54 2.94 -4.32 -5.34
CA LEU A 54 2.96 -3.60 -6.61
C LEU A 54 2.10 -2.34 -6.47
N ILE A 55 2.59 -1.23 -6.97
CA ILE A 55 1.93 0.08 -6.89
C ILE A 55 1.99 0.75 -8.26
N ASN A 56 0.84 1.25 -8.70
CA ASN A 56 0.70 2.12 -9.85
C ASN A 56 -0.24 3.27 -9.49
N GLY A 57 0.05 4.47 -10.00
CA GLY A 57 -0.79 5.62 -9.69
C GLY A 57 -0.28 6.93 -10.26
N PHE A 58 -1.04 7.99 -10.01
CA PHE A 58 -0.69 9.35 -10.39
C PHE A 58 -1.19 10.35 -9.36
N ALA A 59 -0.59 11.54 -9.38
CA ALA A 59 -1.07 12.73 -8.70
C ALA A 59 -0.88 13.94 -9.62
N THR A 60 -1.91 14.78 -9.77
CA THR A 60 -1.89 15.97 -10.62
C THR A 60 -1.55 17.21 -9.80
N ALA A 61 -1.09 18.26 -10.48
CA ALA A 61 -0.85 19.56 -9.84
C ALA A 61 -2.14 20.22 -9.31
N ALA A 62 -3.31 19.77 -9.75
CA ALA A 62 -4.61 20.25 -9.30
C ALA A 62 -5.13 19.55 -8.03
N GLY A 63 -4.36 18.60 -7.48
CA GLY A 63 -4.74 17.86 -6.26
C GLY A 63 -5.55 16.59 -6.51
N GLU A 64 -5.74 16.18 -7.76
CA GLU A 64 -6.32 14.88 -8.08
C GLU A 64 -5.25 13.80 -7.93
N ALA A 65 -5.60 12.65 -7.36
CA ALA A 65 -4.69 11.51 -7.27
C ALA A 65 -5.49 10.22 -7.33
N ALA A 66 -4.89 9.19 -7.91
CA ALA A 66 -5.41 7.83 -7.84
C ALA A 66 -4.25 6.84 -7.84
N ALA A 67 -4.35 5.80 -7.02
CA ALA A 67 -3.37 4.73 -6.97
C ALA A 67 -4.04 3.39 -6.66
N THR A 68 -3.42 2.33 -7.15
CA THR A 68 -3.75 0.96 -6.77
C THR A 68 -2.50 0.35 -6.14
N VAL A 69 -2.68 -0.26 -4.96
CA VAL A 69 -1.66 -1.03 -4.26
C VAL A 69 -2.12 -2.49 -4.26
N ARG A 70 -1.42 -3.34 -4.98
CA ARG A 70 -1.62 -4.79 -4.93
C ARG A 70 -0.65 -5.42 -3.96
N ILE A 71 -1.18 -6.16 -3.00
CA ILE A 71 -0.42 -7.00 -2.09
C ILE A 71 -0.64 -8.45 -2.52
N VAL A 72 0.44 -9.19 -2.74
CA VAL A 72 0.42 -10.63 -3.05
C VAL A 72 1.17 -11.35 -1.96
N SER A 73 0.58 -12.40 -1.41
CA SER A 73 1.16 -13.16 -0.29
C SER A 73 0.94 -14.66 -0.48
N SER A 74 1.79 -15.48 0.16
CA SER A 74 1.47 -16.90 0.36
C SER A 74 0.17 -17.05 1.16
N PRO A 75 -0.54 -18.19 1.06
CA PRO A 75 -1.79 -18.40 1.80
C PRO A 75 -1.63 -18.23 3.32
N GLU A 76 -0.52 -18.69 3.89
CA GLU A 76 -0.22 -18.57 5.32
C GLU A 76 -0.05 -17.11 5.73
N ARG A 77 0.69 -16.33 4.93
CA ARG A 77 0.90 -14.90 5.16
C ARG A 77 -0.36 -14.08 4.94
N ALA A 78 -1.12 -14.37 3.90
CA ALA A 78 -2.40 -13.72 3.63
C ALA A 78 -3.39 -13.92 4.79
N GLN A 79 -3.44 -15.11 5.41
CA GLN A 79 -4.24 -15.35 6.62
C GLN A 79 -3.75 -14.51 7.81
N SER A 80 -2.43 -14.39 7.99
CA SER A 80 -1.85 -13.50 9.02
C SER A 80 -2.25 -12.04 8.79
N HIS A 81 -2.11 -11.54 7.56
CA HIS A 81 -2.51 -10.18 7.17
C HIS A 81 -4.02 -9.94 7.34
N ALA A 82 -4.86 -10.89 6.95
CA ALA A 82 -6.31 -10.78 7.08
C ALA A 82 -6.76 -10.70 8.55
N LYS A 83 -6.14 -11.47 9.45
CA LYS A 83 -6.40 -11.38 10.90
C LYS A 83 -6.13 -9.97 11.43
N ARG A 84 -5.03 -9.33 11.00
CA ARG A 84 -4.66 -7.97 11.44
C ARG A 84 -5.71 -6.93 11.04
N VAL A 85 -6.25 -7.05 9.84
CA VAL A 85 -7.28 -6.13 9.34
C VAL A 85 -8.62 -6.31 10.07
N ARG A 86 -8.96 -7.54 10.46
CA ARG A 86 -10.21 -7.83 11.20
C ARG A 86 -10.18 -7.38 12.66
N ILE A 87 -9.00 -7.09 13.22
CA ILE A 87 -8.84 -6.55 14.59
C ILE A 87 -9.03 -5.02 14.60
N ALA A 88 -8.94 -4.34 13.45
CA ALA A 88 -9.23 -2.92 13.37
C ALA A 88 -10.70 -2.65 13.79
N PRO A 89 -10.97 -1.54 14.51
CA PRO A 89 -12.28 -1.25 15.10
C PRO A 89 -13.40 -1.10 14.07
N ARG A 90 -13.05 -0.76 12.83
CA ARG A 90 -13.94 -0.84 11.67
C ARG A 90 -13.79 -2.24 11.09
N ASN A 91 -14.89 -2.95 10.84
CA ASN A 91 -14.89 -4.24 10.15
C ASN A 91 -14.45 -4.05 8.68
N LEU A 92 -13.17 -3.78 8.46
CA LEU A 92 -12.59 -3.49 7.16
C LEU A 92 -12.60 -4.80 6.35
N LEU A 93 -13.52 -4.93 5.40
CA LEU A 93 -13.70 -6.11 4.55
C LEU A 93 -12.65 -6.17 3.44
N MET A 94 -11.39 -6.16 3.82
CA MET A 94 -10.31 -6.25 2.86
C MET A 94 -9.84 -7.73 2.76
N ASP A 95 -10.66 -8.66 2.31
CA ASP A 95 -10.20 -10.06 2.25
C ASP A 95 -9.22 -10.31 1.07
N PHE A 96 -8.32 -11.27 1.24
CA PHE A 96 -7.45 -11.74 0.16
C PHE A 96 -8.24 -12.65 -0.78
N GLN A 97 -8.05 -12.47 -2.08
CA GLN A 97 -8.64 -13.25 -3.16
C GLN A 97 -7.61 -14.22 -3.75
N PRO A 98 -8.03 -15.39 -4.26
CA PRO A 98 -7.13 -16.32 -4.94
C PRO A 98 -6.61 -15.72 -6.24
N LEU A 99 -5.31 -15.82 -6.47
CA LEU A 99 -4.74 -15.57 -7.80
C LEU A 99 -5.03 -16.78 -8.69
N ASN A 100 -4.97 -16.63 -10.02
CA ASN A 100 -5.06 -17.78 -10.94
C ASN A 100 -3.96 -18.83 -10.68
N THR A 101 -2.87 -18.44 -10.03
CA THR A 101 -1.84 -19.34 -9.53
C THR A 101 -2.21 -19.82 -8.13
N PRO A 102 -2.34 -21.14 -7.90
CA PRO A 102 -2.91 -21.70 -6.66
C PRO A 102 -2.06 -21.51 -5.40
N ASP A 103 -0.85 -20.98 -5.52
CA ASP A 103 0.11 -20.82 -4.43
C ASP A 103 0.18 -19.39 -3.88
N ARG A 104 -0.65 -18.45 -4.37
CA ARG A 104 -0.64 -17.07 -3.92
C ARG A 104 -2.05 -16.50 -3.83
N LEU A 105 -2.25 -15.64 -2.84
CA LEU A 105 -3.44 -14.81 -2.69
C LEU A 105 -3.06 -13.35 -2.92
N PHE A 106 -4.01 -12.54 -3.37
CA PHE A 106 -3.80 -11.11 -3.55
C PHE A 106 -4.93 -10.27 -2.95
N ARG A 107 -4.63 -9.00 -2.69
CA ARG A 107 -5.63 -7.98 -2.41
C ARG A 107 -5.20 -6.68 -3.07
N ASP A 108 -6.15 -5.98 -3.65
CA ASP A 108 -5.95 -4.62 -4.14
C ASP A 108 -6.55 -3.60 -3.17
N ILE A 109 -5.79 -2.53 -2.91
CA ILE A 109 -6.23 -1.34 -2.18
C ILE A 109 -6.27 -0.21 -3.19
N HIS A 110 -7.43 0.41 -3.36
CA HIS A 110 -7.61 1.53 -4.26
C HIS A 110 -7.62 2.81 -3.44
N ILE A 111 -6.89 3.82 -3.88
CA ILE A 111 -6.73 5.10 -3.18
C ILE A 111 -7.04 6.21 -4.17
N GLU A 112 -7.86 7.18 -3.77
CA GLU A 112 -8.24 8.33 -4.60
C GLU A 112 -8.28 9.61 -3.77
N ALA A 113 -7.83 10.73 -4.35
CA ALA A 113 -8.12 12.04 -3.77
C ALA A 113 -9.56 12.46 -4.11
N ARG A 114 -10.35 12.76 -3.08
CA ARG A 114 -11.73 13.22 -3.18
C ARG A 114 -11.92 14.39 -2.22
N ASP A 115 -12.35 15.53 -2.75
CA ASP A 115 -12.59 16.75 -1.97
C ASP A 115 -11.40 17.15 -1.07
N GLY A 116 -10.18 17.01 -1.59
CA GLY A 116 -8.95 17.31 -0.86
C GLY A 116 -8.51 16.25 0.16
N THR A 117 -9.24 15.15 0.28
CA THR A 117 -8.95 14.03 1.19
C THR A 117 -8.51 12.80 0.41
N LEU A 118 -7.45 12.12 0.84
CA LEU A 118 -7.11 10.80 0.31
C LEU A 118 -8.05 9.76 0.93
N MET A 119 -8.83 9.12 0.09
CA MET A 119 -9.80 8.10 0.44
C MET A 119 -9.31 6.74 -0.05
N MET A 120 -9.59 5.66 0.67
CA MET A 120 -9.34 4.30 0.23
C MET A 120 -10.62 3.49 0.10
N ASP A 121 -10.66 2.62 -0.91
CA ASP A 121 -11.73 1.65 -1.11
C ASP A 121 -11.47 0.39 -0.29
N LEU A 122 -12.50 -0.08 0.39
CA LEU A 122 -12.47 -1.27 1.25
C LEU A 122 -13.11 -2.50 0.61
N GLY A 123 -13.55 -2.46 -0.66
CA GLY A 123 -14.10 -3.62 -1.36
C GLY A 123 -15.61 -3.57 -1.57
N GLU A 124 -16.23 -4.74 -1.78
CA GLU A 124 -17.52 -4.92 -2.48
C GLU A 124 -18.76 -4.18 -1.89
N ASP A 125 -18.65 -3.61 -0.68
CA ASP A 125 -19.67 -2.77 -0.01
C ASP A 125 -19.32 -1.25 0.10
N ARG A 126 -18.35 -0.78 -0.69
CA ARG A 126 -18.10 0.63 -1.11
C ARG A 126 -18.01 1.73 -0.04
N SER A 127 -17.66 1.41 1.19
CA SER A 127 -17.37 2.46 2.17
C SER A 127 -15.98 3.04 1.86
N TRP A 128 -15.94 4.15 1.13
CA TRP A 128 -14.74 4.96 1.02
C TRP A 128 -14.43 5.55 2.38
N VAL A 129 -13.25 5.25 2.90
CA VAL A 129 -12.80 5.75 4.20
C VAL A 129 -11.57 6.64 4.03
N PRO A 130 -11.36 7.63 4.90
CA PRO A 130 -10.13 8.41 4.91
C PRO A 130 -8.92 7.47 5.05
N PHE A 131 -7.98 7.56 4.11
CA PHE A 131 -6.84 6.65 4.04
C PHE A 131 -5.95 6.77 5.29
N PHE A 132 -5.62 8.00 5.71
CA PHE A 132 -4.71 8.21 6.85
C PHE A 132 -5.30 7.71 8.16
N ASP A 133 -6.56 8.07 8.47
CA ASP A 133 -7.26 7.57 9.66
C ASP A 133 -7.31 6.05 9.69
N THR A 134 -7.60 5.42 8.53
CA THR A 134 -7.68 3.96 8.42
C THR A 134 -6.29 3.31 8.52
N ALA A 135 -5.27 3.91 7.93
CA ALA A 135 -3.89 3.45 8.04
C ALA A 135 -3.40 3.53 9.49
N GLU A 136 -3.73 4.59 10.21
CA GLU A 136 -3.41 4.75 11.64
C GLU A 136 -4.12 3.70 12.49
N GLU A 137 -5.42 3.49 12.27
CA GLU A 137 -6.19 2.42 12.94
C GLU A 137 -5.60 1.03 12.66
N VAL A 138 -5.23 0.75 11.40
CA VAL A 138 -4.70 -0.56 10.97
C VAL A 138 -3.26 -0.79 11.39
N LEU A 139 -2.42 0.23 11.46
CA LEU A 139 -1.03 0.11 11.89
C LEU A 139 -0.89 0.20 13.41
N GLY A 140 -1.99 0.50 14.12
CA GLY A 140 -2.00 0.84 15.52
C GLY A 140 -1.39 2.23 15.69
N GLY A 141 -2.14 3.17 16.26
CA GLY A 141 -1.67 4.54 16.51
C GLY A 141 -0.24 4.49 17.06
N GLN A 142 0.70 5.01 16.27
CA GLN A 142 2.06 5.13 16.77
C GLN A 142 2.00 6.07 17.97
N ASN A 143 2.68 5.67 19.02
CA ASN A 143 3.23 6.58 20.00
C ASN A 143 3.69 7.85 19.25
N THR A 144 3.13 9.00 19.61
CA THR A 144 3.09 10.25 18.83
C THR A 144 4.45 10.94 18.60
N ASP A 145 5.56 10.23 18.69
CA ASP A 145 6.89 10.74 18.39
C ASP A 145 7.25 10.44 16.92
N LEU A 146 6.53 11.07 16.00
CA LEU A 146 7.08 11.29 14.67
C LEU A 146 8.21 12.32 14.81
N PRO A 147 9.45 12.04 14.34
CA PRO A 147 10.48 13.07 14.31
C PRO A 147 9.96 14.22 13.46
N ASN A 148 9.96 15.44 14.02
CA ASN A 148 9.70 16.66 13.26
C ASN A 148 10.60 16.63 12.03
N LEU A 149 10.00 16.42 10.86
CA LEU A 149 10.69 16.62 9.61
C LEU A 149 10.94 18.13 9.46
N PRO A 150 12.13 18.54 9.02
CA PRO A 150 12.53 19.95 8.93
C PRO A 150 11.67 20.77 7.96
#